data_AF-A0A651GZU2-F1
#
_entry.id   AF-A0A651GZU2-F1
#
_cell.length_a   1.000
_cell.length_b   1.000
_cell.length_c   1.000
_cell.angle_alpha   90.00
_cell.angle_beta   90.00
_cell.angle_gamma   90.00
#
_symmetry.space_group_name_H-M   'P 1'
#
loop_
_entity.id
_entity.type
_entity.pdbx_description
1 polymer ?
#
loop_
_entity_poly.entity_id
_entity_poly.type
_entity_poly.pdbx_seq_one_letter_code
_entity_poly.pdbx_strand_id
1 'polypeptide(L)'
;MTQTIRIALCSALLLCLLSELKAQYVFEMMNGRQLEVFHFNDSAFIDIRFTYDKNSLRNQRIRQYNENLRYEIAERKGDQLTRAELDALVEKNRKSLRPEKRKETYVSRDEVFAIIGSDGNRQILYEYQPEYGNDYTVREMEEFMLGQRDAMLNYKAPLAFWGGAAFGLLGGLAWQNSIFAVSTPIVWTLGTAIPPIHIKERYMHDPSMKTDPYRAGFARNARSRQMIQGLKGSVIGTVAGVLLYSVLANNVEGIR
;
A
#
# COMPACT_ATOMS: atom_id res chain seq x y z
N MET A 1 45.93 -26.99 22.53
CA MET A 1 45.40 -27.03 21.14
C MET A 1 43.92 -27.42 21.03
N THR A 2 43.33 -28.07 22.04
CA THR A 2 41.94 -28.57 22.02
C THR A 2 40.86 -27.51 22.34
N GLN A 3 41.21 -26.42 23.02
CA GLN A 3 40.25 -25.40 23.44
C GLN A 3 39.89 -24.40 22.32
N THR A 4 40.87 -24.00 21.51
CA THR A 4 40.67 -23.10 20.36
C THR A 4 39.82 -23.74 19.26
N ILE A 5 39.96 -25.05 19.05
CA ILE A 5 39.14 -25.81 18.09
C ILE A 5 37.67 -25.87 18.53
N ARG A 6 37.40 -26.02 19.84
CA ARG A 6 36.02 -26.04 20.37
C ARG A 6 35.32 -24.69 20.26
N ILE A 7 36.03 -23.58 20.47
CA ILE A 7 35.47 -22.23 20.35
C ILE A 7 35.17 -21.89 18.89
N ALA A 8 36.06 -22.26 17.96
CA ALA A 8 35.83 -22.10 16.53
C ALA A 8 34.65 -22.96 16.01
N LEU A 9 34.51 -24.20 16.50
CA LEU A 9 33.37 -25.06 16.15
C LEU A 9 32.04 -24.51 16.68
N CYS A 10 32.00 -24.02 17.92
CA CYS A 10 30.78 -23.44 18.50
C CYS A 10 30.37 -22.13 17.79
N SER A 11 31.32 -21.29 17.39
CA SER A 11 31.02 -20.05 16.66
C SER A 11 30.58 -20.32 15.22
N ALA A 12 31.15 -21.32 14.55
CA ALA A 12 30.65 -21.79 13.24
C ALA A 12 29.25 -22.43 13.34
N LEU A 13 28.97 -23.20 14.39
CA LEU A 13 27.63 -23.77 14.66
C LEU A 13 26.60 -22.68 15.02
N LEU A 14 26.98 -21.64 15.75
CA LEU A 14 26.11 -20.49 16.04
C LEU A 14 25.84 -19.65 14.78
N LEU A 15 26.82 -19.49 13.90
CA LEU A 15 26.62 -18.83 12.59
C LEU A 15 25.74 -19.67 11.66
N CYS A 16 25.84 -21.00 11.69
CA CYS A 16 24.94 -21.88 10.93
C CYS A 16 23.51 -21.92 11.51
N LEU A 17 23.32 -21.77 12.82
CA LEU A 17 21.99 -21.66 13.43
C LEU A 17 21.35 -20.27 13.22
N LEU A 18 22.15 -19.26 12.87
CA LEU A 18 21.70 -17.94 12.42
C LEU A 18 21.52 -17.86 10.89
N SER A 19 21.68 -18.98 10.17
CA SER A 19 21.35 -19.04 8.75
C SER A 19 19.84 -18.88 8.56
N GLU A 20 19.46 -17.62 8.37
CA GLU A 20 18.34 -17.17 7.55
C GLU A 20 16.98 -17.79 7.88
N LEU A 21 16.34 -17.31 8.95
CA LEU A 21 14.88 -17.29 9.03
C LEU A 21 14.32 -16.28 8.01
N LYS A 22 14.59 -16.50 6.73
CA LYS A 22 13.91 -15.85 5.61
C LYS A 22 12.45 -16.29 5.62
N ALA A 23 11.56 -15.45 5.09
CA ALA A 23 10.17 -15.83 4.90
C ALA A 23 10.11 -17.13 4.09
N GLN A 24 9.43 -18.13 4.65
CA GLN A 24 9.31 -19.46 4.04
C GLN A 24 8.17 -19.50 3.03
N TYR A 25 7.17 -18.61 3.18
CA TYR A 25 5.98 -18.60 2.36
C TYR A 25 5.61 -17.17 1.97
N VAL A 26 4.93 -17.02 0.83
CA VAL A 26 4.27 -15.78 0.44
C VAL A 26 2.78 -16.06 0.31
N PHE A 27 1.98 -15.37 1.11
CA PHE A 27 0.53 -15.43 1.01
C PHE A 27 0.06 -14.34 0.06
N GLU A 28 -0.63 -14.74 -1.00
CA GLU A 28 -1.37 -13.85 -1.86
C GLU A 28 -2.80 -13.73 -1.33
N MET A 29 -3.16 -12.55 -0.85
CA MET A 29 -4.47 -12.27 -0.29
C MET A 29 -5.43 -11.82 -1.39
N MET A 30 -6.72 -12.15 -1.26
CA MET A 30 -7.79 -11.71 -2.18
C MET A 30 -7.97 -10.19 -2.30
N ASN A 31 -7.33 -9.41 -1.43
CA ASN A 31 -7.28 -7.94 -1.50
C ASN A 31 -6.04 -7.39 -2.24
N GLY A 32 -5.26 -8.27 -2.89
CA GLY A 32 -4.06 -7.94 -3.66
C GLY A 32 -2.78 -7.79 -2.82
N ARG A 33 -2.85 -7.95 -1.49
CA ARG A 33 -1.66 -7.91 -0.62
C ARG A 33 -0.84 -9.18 -0.76
N GLN A 34 0.47 -9.01 -0.71
CA GLN A 34 1.41 -10.12 -0.51
C GLN A 34 2.00 -10.02 0.89
N LEU A 35 1.91 -11.10 1.64
CA LEU A 35 2.47 -11.20 2.98
C LEU A 35 3.63 -12.19 2.95
N GLU A 36 4.80 -11.72 3.36
CA GLU A 36 5.96 -12.57 3.64
C GLU A 36 5.68 -13.27 4.99
N VAL A 37 5.46 -14.58 4.95
CA VAL A 37 5.05 -15.43 6.07
C VAL A 37 6.20 -16.35 6.48
N PHE A 38 6.51 -16.36 7.78
CA PHE A 38 7.61 -17.15 8.33
C PHE A 38 7.15 -18.55 8.75
N HIS A 39 5.97 -18.63 9.34
CA HIS A 39 5.36 -19.86 9.81
C HIS A 39 3.85 -19.70 9.77
N PHE A 40 3.14 -20.77 9.41
CA PHE A 40 1.69 -20.84 9.51
C PHE A 40 1.28 -22.23 9.99
N ASN A 41 0.12 -22.28 10.62
CA ASN A 41 -0.52 -23.50 11.08
C ASN A 41 -1.90 -23.59 10.43
N ASP A 42 -2.08 -24.61 9.58
CA ASP A 42 -3.32 -24.88 8.84
C ASP A 42 -4.18 -25.98 9.52
N SER A 43 -3.97 -26.23 10.81
CA SER A 43 -4.76 -27.23 11.56
C SER A 43 -6.21 -26.83 11.81
N ALA A 44 -6.56 -25.57 11.59
CA ALA A 44 -7.93 -25.09 11.71
C ALA A 44 -8.56 -25.00 10.32
N PHE A 45 -9.67 -25.72 10.12
CA PHE A 45 -10.42 -25.76 8.85
C PHE A 45 -10.97 -24.41 8.38
N ILE A 46 -10.94 -23.38 9.23
CA ILE A 46 -11.56 -22.06 8.96
C ILE A 46 -10.49 -20.96 8.92
N ASP A 47 -9.71 -20.82 9.98
CA ASP A 47 -8.75 -19.72 10.13
C ASP A 47 -7.30 -20.21 10.04
N ILE A 48 -6.53 -19.64 9.12
CA ILE A 48 -5.10 -19.86 9.03
C ILE A 48 -4.41 -18.91 10.01
N ARG A 49 -3.71 -19.48 11.00
CA ARG A 49 -2.87 -18.69 11.91
C ARG A 49 -1.45 -18.61 11.37
N PHE A 50 -0.89 -17.39 11.28
CA PHE A 50 0.42 -17.19 10.70
C PHE A 50 1.19 -16.01 11.31
N THR A 51 2.51 -16.05 11.17
CA THR A 51 3.41 -14.95 11.54
C THR A 51 3.95 -14.29 10.29
N TYR A 52 3.76 -12.98 10.16
CA TYR A 52 4.15 -12.21 8.97
C TYR A 52 4.98 -10.98 9.32
N ASP A 53 5.70 -10.44 8.33
CA ASP A 53 6.35 -9.13 8.46
C ASP A 53 5.33 -7.99 8.28
N LYS A 54 5.07 -7.24 9.36
CA LYS A 54 4.22 -6.04 9.32
C LYS A 54 4.76 -4.96 8.38
N ASN A 55 6.07 -4.94 8.13
CA ASN A 55 6.71 -4.00 7.22
C ASN A 55 6.75 -4.49 5.76
N SER A 56 6.25 -5.70 5.44
CA SER A 56 6.37 -6.31 4.11
C SER A 56 5.89 -5.39 2.99
N LEU A 57 4.67 -4.85 3.09
CA LEU A 57 4.09 -3.95 2.08
C LEU A 57 4.89 -2.65 1.92
N ARG A 58 5.47 -2.15 3.02
CA ARG A 58 6.30 -0.95 2.97
C ARG A 58 7.65 -1.26 2.32
N ASN A 59 8.23 -2.41 2.64
CA ASN A 59 9.45 -2.91 2.03
C ASN A 59 9.23 -3.20 0.54
N GLN A 60 8.08 -3.73 0.14
CA GLN A 60 7.70 -3.92 -1.27
C GLN A 60 7.68 -2.58 -2.04
N ARG A 61 7.07 -1.53 -1.47
CA ARG A 61 7.13 -0.18 -2.08
C ARG A 61 8.56 0.36 -2.17
N ILE A 62 9.40 0.06 -1.20
CA ILE A 62 10.82 0.49 -1.21
C ILE A 62 11.59 -0.28 -2.28
N ARG A 63 11.39 -1.60 -2.41
CA ARG A 63 11.99 -2.43 -3.48
C ARG A 63 11.61 -1.88 -4.85
N GLN A 64 10.31 -1.69 -5.09
CA GLN A 64 9.81 -1.14 -6.36
C GLN A 64 10.33 0.28 -6.64
N TYR A 65 10.41 1.14 -5.61
CA TYR A 65 11.02 2.47 -5.76
C TYR A 65 12.50 2.37 -6.14
N ASN A 66 13.26 1.49 -5.48
CA ASN A 66 14.69 1.31 -5.75
C ASN A 66 14.94 0.71 -7.14
N GLU A 67 14.09 -0.21 -7.60
CA GLU A 67 14.12 -0.79 -8.95
C GLU A 67 13.89 0.29 -10.01
N ASN A 68 12.90 1.17 -9.80
CA ASN A 68 12.56 2.23 -10.73
C ASN A 68 13.49 3.46 -10.65
N LEU A 69 14.30 3.57 -9.59
CA LEU A 69 15.13 4.74 -9.31
C LEU A 69 16.12 5.06 -10.43
N ARG A 70 16.70 4.02 -11.03
CA ARG A 70 17.64 4.18 -12.15
C ARG A 70 16.97 4.83 -13.35
N TYR A 71 15.81 4.33 -13.73
CA TYR A 71 15.02 4.86 -14.85
C TYR A 71 14.56 6.29 -14.56
N GLU A 72 14.09 6.58 -13.34
CA GLU A 72 13.61 7.91 -12.95
C GLU A 72 14.73 8.97 -12.90
N ILE A 73 15.97 8.57 -12.58
CA ILE A 73 17.13 9.47 -12.61
C ILE A 73 17.59 9.70 -14.05
N ALA A 74 17.66 8.64 -14.86
CA ALA A 74 18.01 8.73 -16.27
C ALA A 74 17.03 9.61 -17.05
N GLU A 75 15.72 9.45 -16.84
CA GLU A 75 14.69 10.27 -17.50
C GLU A 75 14.82 11.76 -17.15
N ARG A 76 15.11 12.09 -15.88
CA ARG A 76 15.21 13.49 -15.42
C ARG A 76 16.48 14.20 -15.86
N LYS A 77 17.60 13.47 -15.99
CA LYS A 77 18.92 14.06 -16.24
C LYS A 77 19.45 13.79 -17.65
N GLY A 78 18.76 12.96 -18.44
CA GLY A 78 19.11 12.66 -19.83
C GLY A 78 20.52 12.09 -19.99
N ASP A 79 21.10 12.29 -21.16
CA ASP A 79 22.44 11.80 -21.55
C ASP A 79 23.60 12.52 -20.86
N GLN A 80 23.33 13.42 -19.91
CA GLN A 80 24.33 14.25 -19.24
C GLN A 80 25.15 13.50 -18.18
N LEU A 81 24.75 12.28 -17.82
CA LEU A 81 25.39 11.47 -16.79
C LEU A 81 26.20 10.34 -17.39
N THR A 82 27.43 10.20 -16.93
CA THR A 82 28.16 8.96 -17.13
C THR A 82 27.50 7.81 -16.34
N ARG A 83 27.72 6.57 -16.78
CA ARG A 83 27.20 5.38 -16.10
C ARG A 83 27.62 5.32 -14.63
N ALA A 84 28.85 5.70 -14.32
CA ALA A 84 29.38 5.73 -12.95
C ALA A 84 28.68 6.77 -12.07
N GLU A 85 28.42 7.97 -12.59
CA GLU A 85 27.68 9.01 -11.87
C GLU A 85 26.22 8.62 -11.63
N LEU A 86 25.59 7.98 -12.63
CA LEU A 86 24.24 7.45 -12.49
C LEU A 86 24.17 6.40 -11.38
N ASP A 87 25.09 5.43 -11.38
CA ASP A 87 25.12 4.37 -10.37
C ASP A 87 25.40 4.95 -8.96
N ALA A 88 26.28 5.96 -8.84
CA ALA A 88 26.51 6.67 -7.57
C ALA A 88 25.27 7.44 -7.09
N LEU A 89 24.51 8.07 -8.00
CA LEU A 89 23.26 8.75 -7.66
C LEU A 89 22.15 7.77 -7.28
N VAL A 90 22.06 6.62 -7.93
CA VAL A 90 21.12 5.55 -7.58
C VAL A 90 21.41 5.08 -6.16
N GLU A 91 22.67 4.75 -5.84
CA GLU A 91 23.02 4.26 -4.52
C GLU A 91 22.79 5.33 -3.43
N LYS A 92 23.11 6.60 -3.73
CA LYS A 92 22.84 7.73 -2.82
C LYS A 92 21.35 7.91 -2.51
N ASN A 93 20.48 7.71 -3.50
CA ASN A 93 19.03 7.92 -3.35
C ASN A 93 18.26 6.63 -2.99
N ARG A 94 18.96 5.50 -2.90
CA ARG A 94 18.39 4.22 -2.54
C ARG A 94 17.85 4.27 -1.12
N LYS A 95 16.62 3.79 -0.95
CA LYS A 95 16.00 3.71 0.38
C LYS A 95 16.34 2.36 1.01
N SER A 96 16.80 2.39 2.25
CA SER A 96 17.01 1.18 3.04
C SER A 96 15.66 0.51 3.36
N LEU A 97 15.66 -0.82 3.34
CA LEU A 97 14.53 -1.60 3.81
C LEU A 97 14.37 -1.40 5.32
N ARG A 98 13.13 -1.46 5.80
CA ARG A 98 12.87 -1.47 7.23
C ARG A 98 13.15 -2.84 7.80
N PRO A 99 13.65 -2.91 9.05
CA PRO A 99 13.83 -4.18 9.72
C PRO A 99 12.49 -4.90 9.81
N GLU A 100 12.55 -6.22 9.71
CA GLU A 100 11.38 -7.08 9.84
C GLU A 100 10.69 -6.85 11.18
N LYS A 101 9.37 -6.70 11.17
CA LYS A 101 8.56 -6.60 12.38
C LYS A 101 7.52 -7.71 12.36
N ARG A 102 7.86 -8.82 12.98
CA ARG A 102 7.01 -10.01 13.07
C ARG A 102 5.76 -9.71 13.88
N LYS A 103 4.62 -10.13 13.35
CA LYS A 103 3.32 -10.08 14.02
C LYS A 103 2.58 -11.39 13.73
N GLU A 104 2.01 -11.97 14.78
CA GLU A 104 1.09 -13.09 14.65
C GLU A 104 -0.33 -12.57 14.38
N THR A 105 -1.03 -13.23 13.47
CA THR A 105 -2.42 -12.94 13.13
C THR A 105 -3.11 -14.21 12.66
N TYR A 106 -4.42 -14.14 12.54
CA TYR A 106 -5.22 -15.12 11.83
C TYR A 106 -5.85 -14.46 10.60
N VAL A 107 -6.20 -15.28 9.62
CA VAL A 107 -7.01 -14.89 8.48
C VAL A 107 -7.89 -16.06 8.08
N SER A 108 -9.11 -15.78 7.65
CA SER A 108 -9.98 -16.83 7.13
C SER A 108 -9.42 -17.36 5.80
N ARG A 109 -9.60 -18.66 5.55
CA ARG A 109 -9.05 -19.35 4.37
C ARG A 109 -9.57 -18.75 3.06
N ASP A 110 -10.83 -18.31 3.05
CA ASP A 110 -11.49 -17.65 1.92
C ASP A 110 -10.89 -16.26 1.59
N GLU A 111 -10.12 -15.64 2.48
CA GLU A 111 -9.42 -14.39 2.18
C GLU A 111 -8.03 -14.61 1.52
N VAL A 112 -7.53 -15.85 1.51
CA VAL A 112 -6.24 -16.23 0.92
C VAL A 112 -6.48 -16.80 -0.47
N PHE A 113 -5.91 -16.15 -1.48
CA PHE A 113 -6.00 -16.65 -2.85
C PHE A 113 -5.03 -17.80 -3.11
N ALA A 114 -3.77 -17.63 -2.74
CA ALA A 114 -2.73 -18.64 -2.93
C ALA A 114 -1.64 -18.57 -1.87
N ILE A 115 -1.04 -19.73 -1.61
CA ILE A 115 0.16 -19.88 -0.78
C ILE A 115 1.30 -20.30 -1.71
N ILE A 116 2.37 -19.51 -1.71
CA ILE A 116 3.59 -19.81 -2.47
C ILE A 116 4.65 -20.27 -1.48
N GLY A 117 5.13 -21.50 -1.62
CA GLY A 117 6.22 -22.05 -0.84
C GLY A 117 7.59 -21.49 -1.20
N SER A 118 8.59 -21.73 -0.35
CA SER A 118 9.98 -21.34 -0.61
C SER A 118 10.60 -22.05 -1.82
N ASP A 119 10.03 -23.21 -2.18
CA ASP A 119 10.35 -23.99 -3.38
C ASP A 119 9.72 -23.40 -4.67
N GLY A 120 8.89 -22.36 -4.54
CA GLY A 120 8.13 -21.77 -5.63
C GLY A 120 6.84 -22.53 -5.96
N ASN A 121 6.50 -23.60 -5.22
CA ASN A 121 5.25 -24.29 -5.42
C ASN A 121 4.08 -23.40 -5.02
N ARG A 122 3.12 -23.22 -5.93
CA ARG A 122 1.97 -22.34 -5.74
C ARG A 122 0.71 -23.16 -5.54
N GLN A 123 0.19 -23.16 -4.32
CA GLN A 123 -1.09 -23.75 -3.99
C GLN A 123 -2.18 -22.68 -4.07
N ILE A 124 -3.12 -22.82 -5.01
CA ILE A 124 -4.28 -21.94 -5.13
C ILE A 124 -5.36 -22.45 -4.18
N LEU A 125 -5.83 -21.57 -3.29
CA LEU A 125 -6.90 -21.85 -2.33
C LEU A 125 -8.25 -21.29 -2.79
N TYR A 126 -8.24 -20.30 -3.69
CA TYR A 126 -9.43 -19.71 -4.25
C TYR A 126 -10.16 -20.66 -5.19
N GLU A 127 -11.48 -20.75 -5.03
CA GLU A 127 -12.38 -21.51 -5.89
C GLU A 127 -13.46 -20.61 -6.50
N TYR A 128 -13.71 -20.80 -7.79
CA TYR A 128 -14.80 -20.12 -8.50
C TYR A 128 -16.14 -20.72 -8.08
N GLN A 129 -16.92 -19.95 -7.32
CA GLN A 129 -18.21 -20.35 -6.80
C GLN A 129 -19.17 -19.13 -6.76
N PRO A 130 -19.82 -18.78 -7.88
CA PRO A 130 -20.72 -17.64 -7.97
C PRO A 130 -21.87 -17.67 -6.96
N GLU A 131 -22.30 -18.86 -6.56
CA GLU A 131 -23.37 -19.07 -5.57
C GLU A 131 -23.01 -18.48 -4.19
N TYR A 132 -21.72 -18.35 -3.90
CA TYR A 132 -21.17 -17.78 -2.67
C TYR A 132 -20.52 -16.40 -2.88
N GLY A 133 -20.73 -15.77 -4.04
CA GLY A 133 -20.22 -14.44 -4.37
C GLY A 133 -18.80 -14.40 -4.96
N ASN A 134 -18.24 -15.56 -5.31
CA ASN A 134 -16.96 -15.68 -6.02
C ASN A 134 -17.21 -15.62 -7.54
N ASP A 135 -17.44 -14.41 -8.05
CA ASP A 135 -17.87 -14.17 -9.43
C ASP A 135 -16.75 -14.26 -10.48
N TYR A 136 -15.48 -14.29 -10.06
CA TYR A 136 -14.34 -14.35 -10.97
C TYR A 136 -13.76 -15.75 -11.08
N THR A 137 -13.43 -16.19 -12.28
CA THR A 137 -12.58 -17.38 -12.46
C THR A 137 -11.21 -17.17 -11.81
N VAL A 138 -10.45 -18.25 -11.57
CA VAL A 138 -9.12 -18.17 -10.94
C VAL A 138 -8.20 -17.17 -11.66
N ARG A 139 -8.19 -17.19 -13.00
CA ARG A 139 -7.39 -16.27 -13.82
C ARG A 139 -7.87 -14.82 -13.69
N GLU A 140 -9.18 -14.59 -13.75
CA GLU A 140 -9.73 -13.24 -13.61
C GLU A 140 -9.51 -12.67 -12.21
N MET A 141 -9.58 -13.51 -11.17
CA MET A 141 -9.27 -13.12 -9.80
C MET A 141 -7.80 -12.75 -9.63
N GLU A 142 -6.89 -13.47 -10.28
CA GLU A 142 -5.47 -13.13 -10.32
C GLU A 142 -5.22 -11.76 -10.96
N GLU A 143 -5.86 -11.49 -12.10
CA GLU A 143 -5.82 -10.17 -12.76
C GLU A 143 -6.42 -9.06 -11.87
N PHE A 144 -7.54 -9.34 -11.21
CA PHE A 144 -8.19 -8.43 -10.27
C PHE A 144 -7.29 -8.08 -9.09
N MET A 145 -6.67 -9.09 -8.46
CA MET A 145 -5.72 -8.90 -7.36
C MET A 145 -4.48 -8.13 -7.80
N LEU A 146 -3.99 -8.37 -9.01
CA LEU A 146 -2.85 -7.62 -9.55
C LEU A 146 -3.20 -6.14 -9.72
N GLY A 147 -4.38 -5.83 -10.28
CA GLY A 147 -4.87 -4.45 -10.36
C GLY A 147 -5.00 -3.80 -8.97
N GLN A 148 -5.51 -4.54 -7.99
CA GLN A 148 -5.55 -4.08 -6.60
C GLN A 148 -4.16 -3.78 -6.04
N ARG A 149 -3.18 -4.65 -6.28
CA ARG A 149 -1.79 -4.52 -5.84
C ARG A 149 -1.15 -3.26 -6.41
N ASP A 150 -1.29 -3.06 -7.71
CA ASP A 150 -0.75 -1.90 -8.42
C ASP A 150 -1.35 -0.59 -7.91
N ALA A 151 -2.67 -0.55 -7.67
CA ALA A 151 -3.30 0.60 -7.03
C ALA A 151 -2.75 0.85 -5.61
N MET A 152 -2.52 -0.19 -4.79
CA MET A 152 -1.99 -0.03 -3.43
C MET A 152 -0.57 0.51 -3.37
N LEU A 153 0.26 0.14 -4.35
CA LEU A 153 1.67 0.50 -4.41
C LEU A 153 1.87 1.88 -5.05
N ASN A 154 1.14 2.16 -6.13
CA ASN A 154 1.47 3.27 -7.03
C ASN A 154 0.49 4.46 -6.95
N TYR A 155 -0.77 4.24 -6.54
CA TYR A 155 -1.81 5.28 -6.59
C TYR A 155 -1.88 6.13 -5.30
N LYS A 156 -1.87 7.47 -5.45
CA LYS A 156 -1.75 8.43 -4.32
C LYS A 156 -2.91 9.44 -4.17
N ALA A 157 -3.80 9.55 -5.16
CA ALA A 157 -4.98 10.44 -5.15
C ALA A 157 -4.78 11.90 -4.67
N PRO A 158 -3.76 12.66 -5.16
CA PRO A 158 -3.51 14.02 -4.67
C PRO A 158 -4.65 15.01 -4.97
N LEU A 159 -5.35 14.84 -6.09
CA LEU A 159 -6.49 15.70 -6.44
C LEU A 159 -7.65 15.56 -5.44
N ALA A 160 -7.92 14.34 -4.95
CA ALA A 160 -8.95 14.12 -3.95
C ALA A 160 -8.60 14.85 -2.64
N PHE A 161 -7.32 14.81 -2.23
CA PHE A 161 -6.84 15.54 -1.06
C PHE A 161 -7.06 17.05 -1.20
N TRP A 162 -6.58 17.66 -2.30
CA TRP A 162 -6.68 19.10 -2.48
C TRP A 162 -8.12 19.58 -2.69
N GLY A 163 -8.94 18.82 -3.42
CA GLY A 163 -10.36 19.11 -3.54
C GLY A 163 -11.07 19.04 -2.19
N GLY A 164 -10.76 18.03 -1.38
CA GLY A 164 -11.27 17.92 -0.01
C GLY A 164 -10.83 19.09 0.86
N ALA A 165 -9.55 19.47 0.82
CA ALA A 165 -9.02 20.60 1.57
C ALA A 165 -9.70 21.92 1.19
N ALA A 166 -9.88 22.20 -0.11
CA ALA A 166 -10.59 23.37 -0.58
C ALA A 166 -12.06 23.37 -0.11
N PHE A 167 -12.76 22.25 -0.27
CA PHE A 167 -14.16 22.12 0.14
C PHE A 167 -14.35 22.26 1.66
N GLY A 168 -13.47 21.63 2.45
CA GLY A 168 -13.45 21.75 3.90
C GLY A 168 -13.18 23.19 4.36
N LEU A 169 -12.22 23.88 3.74
CA LEU A 169 -11.91 25.28 4.05
C LEU A 169 -13.12 26.18 3.83
N LEU A 170 -13.79 26.04 2.67
CA LEU A 170 -15.00 26.80 2.38
C LEU A 170 -16.13 26.49 3.38
N GLY A 171 -16.33 25.21 3.71
CA GLY A 171 -17.33 24.82 4.71
C GLY A 171 -17.03 25.37 6.12
N GLY A 172 -15.76 25.39 6.52
CA GLY A 172 -15.31 25.98 7.78
C GLY A 172 -15.54 27.49 7.87
N LEU A 173 -15.34 28.22 6.76
CA LEU A 173 -15.63 29.66 6.70
C LEU A 173 -17.14 29.96 6.69
N ALA A 174 -17.91 29.22 5.90
CA ALA A 174 -19.32 29.52 5.64
C ALA A 174 -20.29 29.07 6.75
N TRP A 175 -20.00 27.98 7.47
CA TRP A 175 -21.00 27.29 8.30
C TRP A 175 -20.57 26.99 9.74
N GLN A 176 -19.60 27.72 10.27
CA GLN A 176 -19.10 27.57 11.64
C GLN A 176 -20.16 27.53 12.76
N ASN A 177 -21.28 28.24 12.63
CA ASN A 177 -22.37 28.26 13.63
C ASN A 177 -23.43 27.18 13.37
N SER A 178 -23.17 26.28 12.43
CA SER A 178 -24.13 25.26 12.01
C SER A 178 -23.52 23.87 12.07
N ILE A 179 -24.34 22.90 12.45
CA ILE A 179 -24.02 21.47 12.37
C ILE A 179 -23.62 21.05 10.95
N PHE A 180 -23.97 21.84 9.92
CA PHE A 180 -23.57 21.60 8.53
C PHE A 180 -22.05 21.67 8.31
N ALA A 181 -21.29 22.42 9.11
CA ALA A 181 -19.82 22.38 9.03
C ALA A 181 -19.27 20.96 9.25
N VAL A 182 -19.88 20.18 10.16
CA VAL A 182 -19.52 18.77 10.46
C VAL A 182 -19.96 17.81 9.34
N SER A 183 -20.96 18.18 8.52
CA SER A 183 -21.44 17.37 7.39
C SER A 183 -20.55 17.47 6.14
N THR A 184 -19.78 18.55 6.01
CA THR A 184 -18.90 18.85 4.87
C THR A 184 -17.96 17.69 4.50
N PRO A 185 -17.26 17.03 5.44
CA PRO A 185 -16.41 15.89 5.13
C PRO A 185 -17.18 14.68 4.56
N ILE A 186 -18.42 14.46 5.03
CA ILE A 186 -19.27 13.33 4.60
C ILE A 186 -19.73 13.55 3.16
N VAL A 187 -20.26 14.74 2.85
CA VAL A 187 -20.75 15.10 1.52
C VAL A 187 -19.63 15.01 0.48
N TRP A 188 -18.45 15.55 0.80
CA TRP A 188 -17.30 15.45 -0.09
C TRP A 188 -16.86 14.00 -0.31
N THR A 189 -16.78 13.19 0.75
CA THR A 189 -16.35 11.80 0.65
C THR A 189 -17.28 11.00 -0.26
N LEU A 190 -18.59 11.18 -0.13
CA LEU A 190 -19.58 10.57 -1.03
C LEU A 190 -19.42 11.05 -2.48
N GLY A 191 -19.21 12.35 -2.69
CA GLY A 191 -18.98 12.91 -4.02
C GLY A 191 -17.73 12.36 -4.72
N THR A 192 -16.66 12.09 -3.98
CA THR A 192 -15.42 11.53 -4.54
C THR A 192 -15.53 10.07 -4.99
N ALA A 193 -16.60 9.35 -4.64
CA ALA A 193 -16.85 7.99 -5.07
C ALA A 193 -17.32 7.88 -6.53
N ILE A 194 -17.90 8.97 -7.04
CA ILE A 194 -18.60 9.05 -8.34
C ILE A 194 -17.65 9.11 -9.55
N PRO A 195 -16.59 9.94 -9.58
CA PRO A 195 -15.83 10.13 -10.81
C PRO A 195 -15.09 8.86 -11.26
N PRO A 196 -15.06 8.57 -12.57
CA PRO A 196 -14.39 7.38 -13.10
C PRO A 196 -12.87 7.44 -12.85
N ILE A 197 -12.31 6.29 -12.46
CA ILE A 197 -10.88 6.17 -12.20
C ILE A 197 -10.16 5.90 -13.51
N HIS A 198 -9.41 6.91 -13.95
CA HIS A 198 -8.54 6.78 -15.10
C HIS A 198 -7.20 6.16 -14.66
N ILE A 199 -6.96 4.93 -15.12
CA ILE A 199 -5.73 4.19 -14.85
C ILE A 199 -4.67 4.69 -15.83
N LYS A 200 -3.55 5.17 -15.29
CA LYS A 200 -2.39 5.61 -16.08
C LYS A 200 -1.39 4.46 -16.14
N GLU A 201 -0.74 4.28 -17.28
CA GLU A 201 0.20 3.18 -17.51
C GLU A 201 1.35 3.16 -16.49
N ARG A 202 1.83 4.33 -16.07
CA ARG A 202 2.83 4.46 -14.98
C ARG A 202 2.43 3.84 -13.63
N TYR A 203 1.15 3.53 -13.43
CA TYR A 203 0.66 2.90 -12.21
C TYR A 203 0.54 1.39 -12.34
N MET A 204 0.65 0.87 -13.56
CA MET A 204 0.54 -0.54 -13.90
C MET A 204 1.94 -1.17 -13.90
N HIS A 205 2.04 -2.40 -13.44
CA HIS A 205 3.24 -3.20 -13.61
C HIS A 205 3.42 -3.60 -15.08
N ASP A 206 2.31 -3.99 -15.73
CA ASP A 206 2.27 -4.34 -17.15
C ASP A 206 1.19 -3.49 -17.87
N PRO A 207 1.58 -2.55 -18.75
CA PRO A 207 0.64 -1.74 -19.51
C PRO A 207 -0.24 -2.53 -20.50
N SER A 208 0.14 -3.75 -20.87
CA SER A 208 -0.67 -4.61 -21.77
C SER A 208 -1.87 -5.21 -21.03
N MET A 209 -1.79 -5.35 -19.71
CA MET A 209 -2.80 -5.99 -18.89
C MET A 209 -3.93 -5.01 -18.51
N LYS A 210 -4.76 -4.67 -19.51
CA LYS A 210 -5.92 -3.77 -19.36
C LYS A 210 -7.26 -4.52 -19.43
N THR A 211 -7.31 -5.73 -18.88
CA THR A 211 -8.54 -6.54 -18.81
C THR A 211 -9.54 -5.93 -17.83
N ASP A 212 -10.83 -6.29 -17.96
CA ASP A 212 -11.88 -5.74 -17.10
C ASP A 212 -11.73 -6.13 -15.61
N PRO A 213 -11.36 -7.39 -15.25
CA PRO A 213 -11.08 -7.75 -13.86
C PRO A 213 -9.95 -6.91 -13.26
N TYR A 214 -8.86 -6.72 -14.00
CA TYR A 214 -7.75 -5.87 -13.58
C TYR A 214 -8.20 -4.44 -13.29
N ARG A 215 -8.98 -3.83 -14.21
CA ARG A 215 -9.51 -2.47 -14.04
C ARG A 215 -10.42 -2.36 -12.82
N ALA A 216 -11.28 -3.36 -12.61
CA ALA A 216 -12.18 -3.42 -11.46
C ALA A 216 -11.38 -3.48 -10.14
N GLY A 217 -10.35 -4.33 -10.08
CA GLY A 217 -9.46 -4.47 -8.93
C GLY A 217 -8.70 -3.18 -8.63
N PHE A 218 -8.11 -2.56 -9.65
CA PHE A 218 -7.43 -1.28 -9.51
C PHE A 218 -8.38 -0.20 -9.00
N ALA A 219 -9.56 -0.09 -9.60
CA ALA A 219 -10.57 0.90 -9.21
C ALA A 219 -11.00 0.74 -7.75
N ARG A 220 -11.20 -0.49 -7.26
CA ARG A 220 -11.61 -0.75 -5.87
C ARG A 220 -10.64 -0.11 -4.86
N ASN A 221 -9.35 -0.36 -5.00
CA ASN A 221 -8.34 0.20 -4.09
C ASN A 221 -8.09 1.69 -4.34
N ALA A 222 -8.14 2.15 -5.59
CA ALA A 222 -7.99 3.56 -5.91
C ALA A 222 -9.16 4.42 -5.37
N ARG A 223 -10.41 3.94 -5.39
CA ARG A 223 -11.57 4.62 -4.75
C ARG A 223 -11.36 4.76 -3.24
N SER A 224 -10.95 3.68 -2.57
CA SER A 224 -10.66 3.71 -1.13
C SER A 224 -9.58 4.75 -0.80
N ARG A 225 -8.53 4.84 -1.63
CA ARG A 225 -7.49 5.87 -1.49
C ARG A 225 -8.03 7.29 -1.72
N GLN A 226 -8.88 7.51 -2.73
CA GLN A 226 -9.52 8.80 -2.98
C GLN A 226 -10.37 9.24 -1.78
N MET A 227 -11.21 8.35 -1.25
CA MET A 227 -12.04 8.62 -0.07
C MET A 227 -11.19 9.00 1.14
N ILE A 228 -10.16 8.21 1.47
CA ILE A 228 -9.29 8.49 2.62
C ILE A 228 -8.53 9.82 2.45
N GLN A 229 -8.01 10.10 1.24
CA GLN A 229 -7.29 11.34 0.98
C GLN A 229 -8.21 12.56 0.98
N GLY A 230 -9.40 12.44 0.38
CA GLY A 230 -10.42 13.49 0.39
C GLY A 230 -10.90 13.79 1.80
N LEU A 231 -11.15 12.76 2.62
CA LEU A 231 -11.50 12.92 4.03
C LEU A 231 -10.38 13.66 4.79
N LYS A 232 -9.13 13.21 4.67
CA LYS A 232 -7.98 13.88 5.29
C LYS A 232 -7.85 15.34 4.88
N GLY A 233 -7.97 15.61 3.58
CA GLY A 233 -7.97 16.96 3.04
C GLY A 233 -9.07 17.80 3.66
N SER A 234 -10.32 17.31 3.65
CA SER A 234 -11.47 18.03 4.20
C SER A 234 -11.38 18.34 5.68
N VAL A 235 -10.86 17.42 6.50
CA VAL A 235 -10.64 17.66 7.93
C VAL A 235 -9.61 18.78 8.12
N ILE A 236 -8.47 18.71 7.43
CA ILE A 236 -7.43 19.75 7.49
C ILE A 236 -7.98 21.09 7.01
N GLY A 237 -8.69 21.10 5.89
CA GLY A 237 -9.32 22.29 5.32
C GLY A 237 -10.32 22.93 6.28
N THR A 238 -11.19 22.14 6.90
CA THR A 238 -12.20 22.64 7.84
C THR A 238 -11.56 23.29 9.05
N VAL A 239 -10.56 22.65 9.65
CA VAL A 239 -9.81 23.23 10.78
C VAL A 239 -9.13 24.54 10.37
N ALA A 240 -8.50 24.58 9.19
CA ALA A 240 -7.88 25.79 8.68
C ALA A 240 -8.91 26.91 8.43
N GLY A 241 -10.09 26.58 7.88
CA GLY A 241 -11.18 27.52 7.64
C GLY A 241 -11.71 28.15 8.93
N VAL A 242 -11.95 27.34 9.97
CA VAL A 242 -12.40 27.83 11.29
C VAL A 242 -11.35 28.76 11.91
N LEU A 243 -10.07 28.36 11.91
CA LEU A 243 -9.00 29.20 12.45
C LEU A 243 -8.85 30.52 11.69
N LEU A 244 -8.92 30.47 10.36
CA LEU A 244 -8.86 31.66 9.51
C LEU A 244 -10.02 32.62 9.81
N TYR A 245 -11.24 32.08 9.97
CA TYR A 245 -12.37 32.90 10.38
C TYR A 245 -12.15 33.55 11.75
N SER A 246 -11.71 32.79 12.75
CA SER A 246 -11.48 33.34 14.09
C SER A 246 -10.51 34.52 14.08
N VAL A 247 -9.44 34.45 13.28
CA VAL A 247 -8.49 35.56 13.11
C VAL A 247 -9.14 36.76 12.40
N LEU A 248 -9.93 36.51 11.34
CA LEU A 248 -10.63 37.57 10.62
C LEU A 248 -11.68 38.26 11.50
N ALA A 249 -12.46 37.51 12.27
CA ALA A 249 -13.47 38.03 13.18
C ALA A 249 -12.84 38.90 14.28
N ASN A 250 -11.75 38.43 14.91
CA ASN A 250 -11.04 39.18 15.95
C ASN A 250 -10.46 40.51 15.43
N ASN A 251 -9.97 40.55 14.19
CA ASN A 251 -9.45 41.77 13.58
C ASN A 251 -10.55 42.77 13.18
N VAL A 252 -11.75 42.28 12.86
CA VAL A 252 -12.89 43.15 12.48
C VAL A 252 -13.53 43.78 13.73
N GLU A 253 -13.56 43.07 14.85
CA GLU A 253 -14.09 43.62 16.11
C GLU A 253 -13.16 44.66 16.76
N GLY A 254 -11.86 44.62 16.51
CA GLY A 254 -10.89 45.61 17.02
C GLY A 254 -10.87 46.97 16.30
N ILE A 255 -11.68 47.16 15.25
CA ILE A 255 -11.77 48.41 14.48
C ILE A 255 -13.09 49.17 14.77
N ARG A 256 -13.98 48.63 15.61
CA ARG A 256 -15.20 49.30 16.10
C ARG A 256 -15.00 49.88 17.49
#